data_AF-A0AAU9K305-F1
#
_entry.id   AF-A0AAU9K305-F1
#
_cell.length_a   1.000
_cell.length_b   1.000
_cell.length_c   1.000
_cell.angle_alpha   90.00
_cell.angle_beta   90.00
_cell.angle_gamma   90.00
#
_symmetry.space_group_name_H-M   'P 1'
#
loop_
_entity.id
_entity.type
_entity.pdbx_description
1 polymer ?
#
loop_
_entity_poly.entity_id
_entity_poly.type
_entity_poly.pdbx_seq_one_letter_code
_entity_poly.pdbx_strand_id
1 'polypeptide(L)'
;MGNVIIPQSYQDTWREEYKRADQLLRMTPYNEQEKDLIYKTRKDQYYKEWGFCLLGVALGFSLKRYFPAAQVIDSAPLFSLTMAAIIMPLYIYARIMTNRDVIESLEMIEENHEILEFR
;
A
#
# COMPACT_ATOMS: atom_id res chain seq x y z
N MET A 1 0.23 -19.85 18.57
CA MET A 1 -0.13 -18.96 17.44
C MET A 1 -1.39 -18.21 17.85
N GLY A 2 -1.25 -16.95 18.28
CA GLY A 2 -2.43 -16.12 18.55
C GLY A 2 -3.01 -15.67 17.21
N ASN A 3 -4.19 -16.17 16.86
CA ASN A 3 -4.93 -15.63 15.73
C ASN A 3 -5.34 -14.22 16.11
N VAL A 4 -4.70 -13.21 15.52
CA VAL A 4 -5.29 -11.87 15.46
C VAL A 4 -6.50 -12.02 14.55
N ILE A 5 -7.66 -12.26 15.16
CA ILE A 5 -8.93 -12.31 14.45
C ILE A 5 -9.23 -10.85 14.08
N ILE A 6 -8.87 -10.46 12.86
CA ILE A 6 -9.31 -9.19 12.28
C ILE A 6 -10.82 -9.35 12.02
N PRO A 7 -11.69 -8.54 12.65
CA PRO A 7 -13.12 -8.65 12.44
C PRO A 7 -13.45 -8.46 10.96
N GLN A 8 -14.41 -9.23 10.44
CA GLN A 8 -14.79 -9.21 9.02
C GLN A 8 -15.18 -7.79 8.56
N SER A 9 -15.81 -7.00 9.42
CA SER A 9 -16.17 -5.60 9.16
C SER A 9 -14.97 -4.71 8.79
N TYR A 10 -13.81 -4.90 9.43
CA TYR A 10 -12.60 -4.16 9.08
C TYR A 10 -12.04 -4.58 7.72
N GLN A 11 -12.11 -5.87 7.40
CA GLN A 11 -11.67 -6.35 6.09
C GLN A 11 -12.54 -5.80 4.96
N ASP A 12 -13.85 -5.72 5.19
CA ASP A 12 -14.79 -5.17 4.21
C ASP A 12 -14.57 -3.66 4.04
N THR A 13 -14.36 -2.92 5.15
CA THR A 13 -13.99 -1.50 5.11
C THR A 13 -12.72 -1.27 4.28
N TRP A 14 -11.67 -2.07 4.49
CA TRP A 14 -10.42 -1.91 3.73
C TRP A 14 -10.57 -2.27 2.25
N ARG A 15 -11.48 -3.20 1.92
CA ARG A 15 -11.80 -3.52 0.52
C ARG A 15 -12.53 -2.36 -0.16
N GLU A 16 -13.43 -1.69 0.56
CA GLU A 16 -14.11 -0.49 0.08
C GLU A 16 -13.14 0.69 -0.09
N GLU A 17 -12.30 0.97 0.91
CA GLU A 17 -11.23 1.98 0.83
C GLU A 17 -10.31 1.71 -0.39
N TYR A 18 -9.92 0.45 -0.63
CA TYR A 18 -9.10 0.11 -1.79
C TYR A 18 -9.80 0.38 -3.13
N LYS A 19 -11.09 0.01 -3.25
CA LYS A 19 -11.86 0.27 -4.47
C LYS A 19 -12.02 1.76 -4.71
N ARG A 20 -12.32 2.53 -3.65
CA ARG A 20 -12.48 3.99 -3.72
C ARG A 20 -11.18 4.67 -4.14
N ALA A 21 -10.05 4.30 -3.53
CA ALA A 21 -8.74 4.85 -3.91
C ALA A 21 -8.40 4.59 -5.39
N ASP A 22 -8.66 3.38 -5.91
CA ASP A 22 -8.44 3.06 -7.33
C ASP A 22 -9.37 3.85 -8.26
N GLN A 23 -10.62 4.10 -7.86
CA GLN A 23 -11.56 4.95 -8.59
C GLN A 23 -11.07 6.41 -8.64
N LEU A 24 -10.70 6.97 -7.48
CA LEU A 24 -10.20 8.35 -7.37
C LEU A 24 -8.95 8.58 -8.23
N LEU A 25 -8.04 7.61 -8.28
CA LEU A 25 -6.84 7.72 -9.11
C LEU A 25 -7.13 7.68 -10.61
N ARG A 26 -8.30 7.17 -11.03
CA ARG A 26 -8.71 7.05 -12.44
C ARG A 26 -9.69 8.15 -12.86
N MET A 27 -9.99 9.10 -11.98
CA MET A 27 -10.84 10.24 -12.30
C MET A 27 -10.29 11.03 -13.49
N THR A 28 -11.18 11.56 -14.31
CA THR A 28 -10.81 12.42 -15.44
C THR A 28 -10.63 13.84 -14.90
N PRO A 29 -9.44 14.46 -15.01
CA PRO A 29 -9.23 15.80 -14.50
C PRO A 29 -9.96 16.84 -15.37
N TYR A 30 -10.55 17.87 -14.75
CA TYR A 30 -11.16 19.01 -15.46
C TYR A 30 -10.17 20.17 -15.68
N ASN A 31 -9.10 20.26 -14.88
CA ASN A 31 -8.09 21.30 -14.98
C ASN A 31 -6.66 20.76 -14.75
N GLU A 32 -5.64 21.57 -15.05
CA GLU A 32 -4.24 21.16 -14.90
C GLU A 32 -3.82 20.97 -13.43
N GLN A 33 -4.45 21.66 -12.47
CA GLN A 33 -4.13 21.49 -11.04
C GLN A 33 -4.56 20.10 -10.53
N GLU A 34 -5.75 19.64 -10.91
CA GLU A 34 -6.26 18.30 -10.59
C GLU A 34 -5.40 17.22 -11.23
N LYS A 35 -5.01 17.42 -12.49
CA LYS A 35 -4.14 16.51 -13.22
C LYS A 35 -2.78 16.35 -12.53
N ASP A 36 -2.16 17.46 -12.10
CA ASP A 36 -0.90 17.44 -11.36
C ASP A 36 -1.05 16.74 -10.00
N LEU A 37 -2.17 16.98 -9.30
CA LEU A 37 -2.44 16.33 -8.02
C LEU A 37 -2.62 14.81 -8.17
N ILE A 38 -3.47 14.37 -9.10
CA ILE A 38 -3.70 12.95 -9.40
C ILE A 38 -2.38 12.28 -9.80
N TYR A 39 -1.58 12.93 -10.66
CA TYR A 39 -0.29 12.40 -11.09
C TYR A 39 0.69 12.25 -9.91
N LYS A 40 0.80 13.29 -9.05
CA LYS A 40 1.65 13.26 -7.87
C LYS A 40 1.23 12.15 -6.91
N THR A 41 -0.06 12.07 -6.58
CA THR A 41 -0.60 11.06 -5.67
C THR A 41 -0.36 9.64 -6.20
N ARG A 42 -0.53 9.41 -7.50
CA ARG A 42 -0.22 8.13 -8.14
C ARG A 42 1.27 7.78 -8.05
N LYS A 43 2.14 8.77 -8.27
CA LYS A 43 3.59 8.58 -8.17
C LYS A 43 4.01 8.27 -6.73
N ASP A 44 3.42 8.94 -5.75
CA ASP A 44 3.69 8.71 -4.33
C ASP A 44 3.22 7.32 -3.89
N GLN A 45 2.05 6.86 -4.33
CA GLN A 45 1.61 5.47 -4.09
C GLN A 45 2.62 4.48 -4.67
N TYR A 46 3.02 4.66 -5.93
CA TYR A 46 3.99 3.78 -6.59
C TYR A 46 5.31 3.71 -5.81
N TYR A 47 5.84 4.84 -5.35
CA TYR A 47 7.06 4.85 -4.54
C TYR A 47 6.90 4.16 -3.19
N LYS A 48 5.76 4.35 -2.52
CA LYS A 48 5.47 3.65 -1.26
C LYS A 48 5.45 2.14 -1.49
N GLU A 49 4.73 1.65 -2.50
CA GLU A 49 4.65 0.22 -2.83
C GLU A 49 6.02 -0.38 -3.18
N TRP A 50 6.79 0.25 -4.07
CA TRP A 50 8.14 -0.22 -4.43
C TRP A 50 9.15 -0.09 -3.29
N GLY A 51 8.97 0.89 -2.40
CA GLY A 51 9.77 1.05 -1.19
C GLY A 51 9.75 -0.19 -0.31
N PHE A 52 8.59 -0.84 -0.15
CA PHE A 52 8.48 -2.08 0.63
C PHE A 52 9.18 -3.26 -0.03
N CYS A 53 9.14 -3.35 -1.37
CA CYS A 53 9.90 -4.37 -2.09
C CYS A 53 11.41 -4.20 -1.86
N LEU A 54 11.92 -2.97 -1.96
CA LEU A 54 13.33 -2.66 -1.70
C LEU A 54 13.73 -2.95 -0.24
N LEU A 55 12.87 -2.60 0.72
CA LEU A 55 13.05 -2.93 2.13
C LEU A 55 13.15 -4.44 2.37
N GLY A 56 12.28 -5.23 1.72
CA GLY A 56 12.32 -6.69 1.81
C GLY A 56 13.62 -7.27 1.29
N VAL A 57 14.09 -6.79 0.14
CA VAL A 57 15.37 -7.21 -0.44
C VAL A 57 16.53 -6.81 0.47
N ALA A 58 16.57 -5.56 0.96
CA ALA A 58 17.62 -5.05 1.83
C ALA A 58 17.70 -5.82 3.16
N LEU A 59 16.54 -6.12 3.76
CA LEU A 59 16.46 -6.94 4.98
C LEU A 59 16.97 -8.36 4.73
N GLY A 60 16.57 -8.97 3.61
CA GLY A 60 17.01 -10.32 3.25
C GLY A 60 18.52 -10.41 3.06
N PHE A 61 19.11 -9.44 2.35
CA PHE A 61 20.57 -9.34 2.22
C PHE A 61 21.27 -9.11 3.56
N SER A 62 20.71 -8.25 4.42
CA SER A 62 21.27 -7.96 5.74
C SER A 62 21.28 -9.20 6.63
N LEU A 63 20.19 -9.98 6.66
CA LEU A 63 20.14 -11.22 7.42
C LEU A 63 21.19 -12.23 6.94
N LYS A 64 21.32 -12.43 5.62
CA LYS A 64 22.35 -13.32 5.05
C LYS A 64 23.76 -12.88 5.40
N ARG A 65 24.01 -11.55 5.43
CA ARG A 65 25.33 -11.00 5.71
C ARG A 65 25.72 -11.11 7.19
N TYR A 66 24.81 -10.79 8.10
CA TYR A 66 25.12 -10.68 9.53
C TYR A 66 24.87 -11.97 10.31
N PHE A 67 24.03 -12.88 9.79
CA PHE A 67 23.70 -14.15 10.45
C PHE A 67 23.88 -15.37 9.54
N PRO A 68 25.02 -15.52 8.84
CA PRO A 68 25.19 -16.55 7.80
C PRO A 68 25.03 -17.99 8.30
N ALA A 69 25.24 -18.25 9.60
CA ALA A 69 25.11 -19.56 10.23
C ALA A 69 23.70 -19.82 10.83
N ALA A 70 22.74 -18.93 10.60
CA ALA A 70 21.37 -19.16 11.05
C ALA A 70 20.73 -20.29 10.24
N GLN A 71 20.14 -21.28 10.92
CA GLN A 71 19.45 -22.41 10.29
C GLN A 71 18.36 -21.99 9.29
N VAL A 72 17.78 -20.80 9.49
CA VAL A 72 16.78 -20.22 8.60
C VAL A 72 17.37 -19.87 7.23
N ILE A 73 18.66 -19.56 7.14
CA ILE A 73 19.35 -19.13 5.90
C ILE A 73 19.76 -20.33 5.04
N ASP A 74 20.06 -21.47 5.66
CA ASP A 74 20.49 -22.70 4.96
C ASP A 74 19.36 -23.34 4.13
N SER A 75 18.10 -23.05 4.48
CA SER A 75 16.91 -23.56 3.79
C SER A 75 16.18 -22.42 3.09
N ALA A 76 16.24 -22.39 1.75
CA ALA A 76 15.54 -21.37 0.96
C ALA A 76 14.03 -21.28 1.25
N PRO A 77 13.28 -22.39 1.47
CA PRO A 77 11.88 -22.31 1.88
C PRO A 77 11.68 -21.64 3.25
N LEU A 78 12.45 -22.02 4.26
CA LEU A 78 12.35 -21.43 5.61
C LEU A 78 12.70 -19.95 5.58
N PHE A 79 13.77 -19.59 4.88
CA PHE A 79 14.17 -18.20 4.68
C PHE A 79 13.04 -17.38 4.05
N SER A 80 12.44 -17.89 2.97
CA SER A 80 11.39 -17.18 2.24
C SER A 80 10.13 -17.00 3.09
N LEU A 81 9.74 -18.00 3.88
CA LEU A 81 8.62 -17.92 4.81
C LEU A 81 8.89 -16.91 5.94
N THR A 82 10.10 -16.91 6.52
CA THR A 82 10.48 -15.94 7.55
C THR A 82 10.48 -14.51 6.99
N MET A 83 11.03 -14.31 5.80
CA MET A 83 11.01 -13.01 5.13
C MET A 83 9.58 -12.56 4.83
N ALA A 84 8.73 -13.44 4.32
CA ALA A 84 7.33 -13.14 4.05
C ALA A 84 6.57 -12.79 5.33
N ALA A 85 6.81 -13.52 6.43
CA ALA A 85 6.16 -13.26 7.73
C ALA A 85 6.50 -11.87 8.31
N ILE A 86 7.68 -11.32 7.98
CA ILE A 86 8.10 -9.99 8.42
C ILE A 86 7.60 -8.90 7.47
N ILE A 87 7.77 -9.11 6.15
CA ILE A 87 7.49 -8.08 5.14
C ILE A 87 6.00 -7.95 4.82
N MET A 88 5.25 -9.05 4.80
CA MET A 88 3.83 -9.04 4.40
C MET A 88 2.96 -8.18 5.35
N PRO A 89 3.08 -8.26 6.68
CA PRO A 89 2.30 -7.39 7.57
C PRO A 89 2.63 -5.91 7.38
N LEU A 90 3.91 -5.57 7.22
CA LEU A 90 4.36 -4.20 6.98
C LEU A 90 3.80 -3.66 5.65
N TYR A 91 3.83 -4.47 4.60
CA TYR A 91 3.25 -4.14 3.31
C TYR A 91 1.73 -3.92 3.38
N ILE A 92 1.00 -4.80 4.08
CA ILE A 92 -0.45 -4.67 4.25
C ILE A 92 -0.78 -3.36 4.97
N TYR A 93 -0.10 -3.08 6.08
CA TYR A 93 -0.31 -1.85 6.84
C TYR A 93 -0.04 -0.61 5.98
N ALA A 94 1.08 -0.61 5.27
CA ALA A 94 1.45 0.51 4.42
C ALA A 94 0.48 0.73 3.26
N ARG A 95 -0.05 -0.34 2.68
CA ARG A 95 -1.07 -0.27 1.64
C ARG A 95 -2.36 0.36 2.17
N ILE A 96 -2.81 -0.02 3.37
CA ILE A 96 -3.99 0.59 4.01
C ILE A 96 -3.76 2.09 4.21
N MET A 97 -2.61 2.46 4.79
CA MET A 97 -2.27 3.88 4.99
C MET A 97 -2.19 4.65 3.67
N THR A 98 -1.58 4.05 2.64
CA THR A 98 -1.44 4.68 1.33
C THR A 98 -2.80 4.90 0.65
N ASN A 99 -3.73 3.93 0.73
CA ASN A 99 -5.07 4.11 0.19
C ASN A 99 -5.83 5.25 0.89
N ARG A 100 -5.65 5.39 2.21
CA ARG A 100 -6.27 6.48 2.98
C ARG A 100 -5.70 7.83 2.58
N ASP A 101 -4.39 7.93 2.42
CA ASP A 101 -3.74 9.15 1.93
C ASP A 101 -4.24 9.54 0.52
N VAL A 102 -4.45 8.55 -0.36
CA VAL A 102 -5.02 8.76 -1.70
C VAL A 102 -6.44 9.31 -1.61
N ILE A 103 -7.29 8.71 -0.77
CA ILE A 103 -8.67 9.17 -0.56
C ILE A 103 -8.66 10.61 -0.05
N GLU A 104 -7.95 10.89 1.04
CA GLU A 104 -7.89 12.24 1.63
C GLU A 104 -7.38 13.30 0.64
N SER A 105 -6.42 12.93 -0.21
CA SER A 105 -5.85 13.86 -1.20
C SER A 105 -6.78 14.17 -2.37
N LEU A 106 -7.67 13.24 -2.73
CA LEU A 106 -8.47 13.31 -3.97
C LEU A 106 -9.98 13.41 -3.71
N GLU A 107 -10.46 13.18 -2.49
CA GLU A 107 -11.88 13.28 -2.11
C GLU A 107 -12.44 14.67 -2.38
N MET A 108 -11.66 15.74 -2.12
CA MET A 108 -12.08 17.10 -2.47
C MET A 108 -12.25 17.32 -3.98
N ILE A 109 -11.56 16.57 -4.84
CA ILE A 109 -11.76 16.66 -6.29
C ILE A 109 -13.08 15.98 -6.67
N GLU A 110 -13.36 14.81 -6.11
CA GLU A 110 -14.63 14.09 -6.29
C GLU A 110 -15.82 14.96 -5.88
N GLU A 111 -15.79 15.58 -4.70
CA GLU A 111 -16.84 16.49 -4.23
C GLU A 111 -17.04 17.70 -5.17
N ASN A 112 -15.96 18.26 -5.70
CA ASN A 112 -16.04 19.38 -6.64
C ASN A 112 -16.63 18.96 -8.00
N HIS A 113 -16.30 17.76 -8.48
CA HIS A 113 -16.83 17.21 -9.72
C HIS A 113 -18.33 16.97 -9.61
N GLU A 114 -18.78 16.38 -8.49
CA GLU A 114 -20.21 16.18 -8.23
C GLU A 114 -20.98 17.51 -8.24
N ILE A 115 -20.48 18.55 -7.56
CA ILE A 115 -21.13 19.88 -7.55
C ILE A 115 -21.26 20.47 -8.95
N LEU A 116 -20.28 20.24 -9.83
CA LEU A 116 -20.27 20.76 -11.19
C LEU A 116 -21.22 19.99 -12.12
N GLU A 117 -21.40 18.68 -11.94
CA GLU A 117 -22.34 17.88 -12.74
C GLU A 117 -23.81 18.09 -12.36
N PHE A 118 -24.08 18.54 -11.12
CA PHE A 118 -25.43 18.90 -10.66
C PHE A 118 -25.87 20.33 -11.04
N ARG A 119 -25.05 21.09 -11.78
CA ARG A 119 -25.36 22.44 -12.30
C ARG A 119 -25.52 22.46 -13.82
#